data_AF-A0A7V3L4L7-F1
#
_entry.id   AF-A0A7V3L4L7-F1
#
_cell.length_a   1.000
_cell.length_b   1.000
_cell.length_c   1.000
_cell.angle_alpha   90.00
_cell.angle_beta   90.00
_cell.angle_gamma   90.00
#
_symmetry.space_group_name_H-M   'P 1'
#
loop_
_entity.id
_entity.type
_entity.pdbx_description
1 polymer ?
#
loop_
_entity_poly.entity_id
_entity_poly.type
_entity_poly.pdbx_seq_one_letter_code
_entity_poly.pdbx_strand_id
1 'polypeptide(L)'
;MERLIKHGLVLIIGILVLVARASGAEDDLKELTSNGLTIRYPAAFEAQAKTILKVADDQIRPGIEVHRQILQLLNDPAEVATRITDLLGAEEVQEATRARLVAYKQKSEALIQAFSNYRIIPAADAIVTGGVDAGAIQVRYVHDADEFTIGLELQDLDADKLKRTFFPVFVNADGKIRSEKNIPDTALNLLGSSKLMIPAVIHETVSWIISEKLNLYHPFTRWFLEGVTGWVTTRVLAKAGPEYEKIAAELYTPGANAKKLRSRVNLLAWPQSAFQTKRLPYLDAQLEAAQTQYAVEAISKLLGGNRNRTLAKIIGEIKHRRDVDTDGICQAIQKVTGVDFKKTLLTYVPEDIVQAMNSGETRRLTAQAEKLAQEKKWADAISKLRRVLQIDPYDVNARINLAWLERENSETQDSEIQIFTTARLLQQKTYSFRLFAPSVEGNYVLARLAILLGNLEYAKKFLEPVLATNPEHKDAKRALEEIRRIEASAKGQK
;
A
#
# COMPACT_ATOMS: atom_id res chain seq x y z
N MET A 1 -8.46 -16.40 -19.68
CA MET A 1 -8.29 -15.54 -18.49
C MET A 1 -7.66 -16.39 -17.40
N GLU A 2 -6.47 -16.90 -17.71
CA GLU A 2 -5.83 -18.06 -17.05
C GLU A 2 -4.29 -17.90 -17.09
N ARG A 3 -3.81 -16.66 -17.01
CA ARG A 3 -2.39 -16.31 -17.02
C ARG A 3 -2.18 -15.03 -16.22
N LEU A 4 -1.96 -15.16 -14.92
CA LEU A 4 -1.26 -14.16 -14.09
C LEU A 4 -0.96 -14.72 -12.68
N ILE A 5 -0.33 -15.89 -12.66
CA ILE A 5 0.49 -16.38 -11.55
C ILE A 5 1.71 -16.98 -12.24
N LYS A 6 2.93 -16.54 -11.87
CA LYS A 6 4.27 -16.83 -12.47
C LYS A 6 4.79 -15.67 -13.34
N HIS A 7 5.88 -14.94 -13.05
CA HIS A 7 7.08 -15.24 -12.26
C HIS A 7 7.72 -13.96 -11.70
N GLY A 8 8.02 -13.95 -10.40
CA GLY A 8 9.21 -13.31 -9.85
C GLY A 8 10.15 -14.43 -9.42
N LEU A 9 10.96 -14.93 -10.35
CA LEU A 9 11.98 -15.94 -10.08
C LEU A 9 13.14 -15.24 -9.37
N VAL A 10 13.04 -15.11 -8.04
CA VAL A 10 14.24 -14.95 -7.22
C VAL A 10 14.91 -16.32 -7.22
N LEU A 11 16.15 -16.35 -7.69
CA LEU A 11 17.05 -17.50 -7.60
C LEU A 11 17.31 -17.77 -6.12
N ILE A 12 16.40 -18.49 -5.46
CA ILE A 12 16.68 -19.10 -4.16
C ILE A 12 17.59 -20.27 -4.48
N ILE A 13 18.88 -20.11 -4.19
CA ILE A 13 19.77 -21.24 -4.01
C ILE A 13 19.14 -22.06 -2.89
N GLY A 14 18.46 -23.15 -3.28
CA GLY A 14 17.89 -24.12 -2.37
C GLY A 14 19.01 -24.85 -1.66
N ILE A 15 19.54 -24.24 -0.61
CA ILE A 15 20.13 -25.01 0.48
C ILE A 15 18.94 -25.62 1.20
N LEU A 16 18.69 -26.91 0.94
CA LEU A 16 17.89 -27.76 1.82
C LEU A 16 18.60 -27.77 3.18
N VAL A 17 18.27 -26.80 4.04
CA VAL A 17 18.56 -26.90 5.46
C VAL A 17 17.54 -27.89 6.00
N LEU A 18 18.00 -29.13 6.26
CA LEU A 18 17.30 -30.08 7.09
C LEU A 18 17.19 -29.47 8.49
N VAL A 19 16.15 -28.66 8.71
CA VAL A 19 15.79 -28.19 10.04
C VAL A 19 15.29 -29.42 10.78
N ALA A 20 16.14 -29.95 11.67
CA ALA A 20 15.77 -31.07 12.52
C ALA A 20 14.50 -30.68 13.31
N ARG A 21 13.46 -31.52 13.24
CA ARG A 21 12.30 -31.40 14.13
C ARG A 21 12.83 -31.52 15.56
N ALA A 22 12.58 -30.51 16.39
CA ALA A 22 12.86 -30.57 17.82
C ALA A 22 11.88 -31.55 18.49
N SER A 23 12.04 -32.85 18.26
CA SER A 23 11.14 -33.92 18.73
C SER A 23 11.67 -34.69 19.95
N GLY A 24 12.67 -34.16 20.66
CA GLY A 24 13.36 -34.88 21.74
C GLY A 24 13.13 -34.38 23.17
N ALA A 25 12.40 -33.28 23.39
CA ALA A 25 12.32 -32.63 24.71
C ALA A 25 10.99 -31.91 24.98
N GLU A 26 9.87 -32.40 24.45
CA GLU A 26 8.56 -31.82 24.79
C GLU A 26 8.04 -32.28 26.16
N ASP A 27 8.45 -33.45 26.64
CA ASP A 27 7.92 -34.05 27.87
C ASP A 27 8.41 -33.37 29.18
N ASP A 28 9.41 -32.48 29.11
CA ASP A 28 10.03 -31.82 30.28
C ASP A 28 9.73 -30.31 30.40
N LEU A 29 8.87 -29.76 29.55
CA LEU A 29 8.53 -28.34 29.61
C LEU A 29 7.47 -28.06 30.67
N LYS A 30 7.75 -27.09 31.54
CA LYS A 30 6.75 -26.49 32.42
C LYS A 30 5.90 -25.48 31.65
N GLU A 31 4.67 -25.29 32.10
CA GLU A 31 3.77 -24.27 31.57
C GLU A 31 3.45 -23.22 32.62
N LEU A 32 3.42 -21.95 32.19
CA LEU A 32 2.94 -20.82 32.96
C LEU A 32 1.88 -20.09 32.14
N THR A 33 0.66 -20.01 32.66
CA THR A 33 -0.50 -19.46 31.93
C THR A 33 -1.14 -18.30 32.68
N SER A 34 -1.47 -17.22 31.96
CA SER A 34 -2.28 -16.11 32.47
C SER A 34 -2.96 -15.39 31.31
N ASN A 35 -4.21 -14.95 31.50
CA ASN A 35 -4.98 -14.15 30.53
C ASN A 35 -5.01 -14.73 29.10
N GLY A 36 -5.04 -16.06 28.98
CA GLY A 36 -5.02 -16.77 27.69
C GLY A 36 -3.66 -16.80 26.99
N LEU A 37 -2.58 -16.40 27.68
CA LEU A 37 -1.19 -16.54 27.25
C LEU A 37 -0.58 -17.74 27.95
N THR A 38 0.20 -18.55 27.23
CA THR A 38 0.91 -19.71 27.77
C THR A 38 2.40 -19.59 27.45
N ILE A 39 3.26 -19.71 28.46
CA ILE A 39 4.71 -19.79 28.30
C ILE A 39 5.16 -21.22 28.60
N ARG A 40 5.73 -21.90 27.61
CA ARG A 40 6.36 -23.22 27.78
C ARG A 40 7.86 -23.06 27.98
N TYR A 41 8.41 -23.65 29.02
CA TYR A 41 9.81 -23.41 29.38
C TYR A 41 10.48 -24.60 30.10
N PRO A 42 11.77 -24.84 29.86
CA PRO A 42 12.58 -25.75 30.69
C PRO A 42 12.59 -25.30 32.16
N ALA A 43 12.60 -26.24 33.11
CA ALA A 43 12.49 -25.94 34.55
C ALA A 43 13.51 -24.90 35.06
N ALA A 44 14.71 -24.83 34.48
CA ALA A 44 15.76 -23.87 34.82
C ALA A 44 15.42 -22.41 34.48
N PHE A 45 14.40 -22.16 33.64
CA PHE A 45 14.06 -20.83 33.13
C PHE A 45 12.77 -20.24 33.69
N GLU A 46 12.36 -20.64 34.90
CA GLU A 46 11.12 -20.15 35.53
C GLU A 46 11.10 -18.63 35.73
N ALA A 47 12.23 -18.02 36.09
CA ALA A 47 12.32 -16.58 36.28
C ALA A 47 12.09 -15.84 34.95
N GLN A 48 12.69 -16.32 33.86
CA GLN A 48 12.56 -15.77 32.52
C GLN A 48 11.13 -15.95 32.00
N ALA A 49 10.49 -17.09 32.28
CA ALA A 49 9.09 -17.33 31.94
C ALA A 49 8.14 -16.32 32.60
N LYS A 50 8.36 -16.00 33.88
CA LYS A 50 7.58 -14.95 34.58
C LYS A 50 7.79 -13.57 33.96
N THR A 51 9.04 -13.23 33.59
CA THR A 51 9.36 -11.97 32.90
C THR A 51 8.66 -11.88 31.54
N ILE A 52 8.75 -12.94 30.72
CA ILE A 52 8.12 -12.98 29.39
C ILE A 52 6.61 -12.89 29.50
N LEU A 53 6.00 -13.62 30.44
CA LEU A 53 4.55 -13.56 30.65
C LEU A 53 4.09 -12.14 30.97
N LYS A 54 4.80 -11.45 31.86
CA LYS A 54 4.50 -10.05 32.20
C LYS A 54 4.59 -9.14 30.98
N VAL A 55 5.68 -9.24 30.22
CA VAL A 55 5.88 -8.44 28.99
C VAL A 55 4.77 -8.71 27.97
N ALA A 56 4.43 -9.98 27.76
CA ALA A 56 3.39 -10.39 26.83
C ALA A 56 2.01 -9.87 27.26
N ASP A 57 1.68 -9.96 28.55
CA ASP A 57 0.40 -9.51 29.09
C ASP A 57 0.24 -7.98 29.04
N ASP A 58 1.29 -7.25 29.41
CA ASP A 58 1.28 -5.78 29.48
C ASP A 58 1.34 -5.13 28.09
N GLN A 59 2.14 -5.67 27.17
CA GLN A 59 2.51 -4.97 25.93
C GLN A 59 2.03 -5.65 24.65
N ILE A 60 1.88 -6.98 24.63
CA ILE A 60 1.57 -7.73 23.39
C ILE A 60 0.09 -8.10 23.31
N ARG A 61 -0.53 -8.47 24.44
CA ARG A 61 -1.94 -8.88 24.52
C ARG A 61 -2.92 -7.91 23.86
N PRO A 62 -2.78 -6.57 23.96
CA PRO A 62 -3.67 -5.65 23.24
C PRO A 62 -3.66 -5.86 21.72
N GLY A 63 -2.50 -6.20 21.12
CA GLY A 63 -2.40 -6.53 19.70
C GLY A 63 -3.06 -7.87 19.34
N ILE A 64 -2.97 -8.87 20.23
CA ILE A 64 -3.69 -10.14 20.06
C ILE A 64 -5.20 -9.91 20.05
N GLU A 65 -5.69 -9.01 20.91
CA GLU A 65 -7.11 -8.70 21.01
C GLU A 65 -7.66 -8.02 19.75
N VAL A 66 -6.84 -7.22 19.06
CA VAL A 66 -7.17 -6.68 17.73
C VAL A 66 -7.45 -7.81 16.73
N HIS A 67 -6.61 -8.85 16.71
CA HIS A 67 -6.85 -10.00 15.83
C HIS A 67 -8.07 -10.83 16.22
N ARG A 68 -8.37 -10.97 17.52
CA ARG A 68 -9.61 -11.64 17.95
C ARG A 68 -10.84 -10.91 17.43
N GLN A 69 -10.83 -9.58 17.46
CA GLN A 69 -11.89 -8.76 16.85
C GLN A 69 -11.95 -8.91 15.32
N ILE A 70 -10.82 -9.10 14.64
CA ILE A 70 -10.81 -9.45 13.20
C ILE A 70 -11.44 -10.82 12.96
N LEU A 71 -11.13 -11.83 13.78
CA LEU A 71 -11.76 -13.16 13.64
C LEU A 71 -13.27 -13.11 13.86
N GLN A 72 -13.73 -12.33 14.84
CA GLN A 72 -15.15 -12.12 15.07
C GLN A 72 -15.82 -11.41 13.88
N LEU A 73 -15.20 -10.36 13.35
CA LEU A 73 -15.67 -9.66 12.14
C LEU A 73 -15.74 -10.61 10.94
N LEU A 74 -14.80 -11.56 10.83
CA LEU A 74 -14.70 -12.56 9.77
C LEU A 74 -15.23 -13.93 10.20
N ASN A 75 -16.18 -13.99 11.14
CA ASN A 75 -16.75 -15.27 11.57
C ASN A 75 -17.41 -15.98 10.37
N ASP A 76 -18.12 -15.23 9.53
CA ASP A 76 -18.65 -15.66 8.24
C ASP A 76 -18.07 -14.81 7.08
N PRO A 77 -16.92 -15.22 6.49
CA PRO A 77 -16.33 -14.51 5.36
C PRO A 77 -17.22 -14.49 4.11
N ALA A 78 -18.13 -15.47 3.94
CA ALA A 78 -19.01 -15.54 2.79
C ALA A 78 -20.10 -14.46 2.88
N GLU A 79 -20.67 -14.28 4.07
CA GLU A 79 -21.62 -13.20 4.34
C GLU A 79 -20.97 -11.82 4.12
N VAL A 80 -19.77 -11.61 4.66
CA VAL A 80 -19.02 -10.35 4.49
C VAL A 80 -18.71 -10.10 3.00
N ALA A 81 -18.27 -11.11 2.26
CA ALA A 81 -18.02 -11.01 0.82
C ALA A 81 -19.28 -10.65 0.04
N THR A 82 -20.42 -11.27 0.37
CA THR A 82 -21.73 -10.96 -0.22
C THR A 82 -22.08 -9.50 0.02
N ARG A 83 -21.99 -9.02 1.27
CA ARG A 83 -22.27 -7.62 1.61
C ARG A 83 -21.39 -6.63 0.84
N ILE A 84 -20.09 -6.91 0.73
CA ILE A 84 -19.15 -6.08 -0.03
C ILE A 84 -19.56 -6.03 -1.51
N THR A 85 -19.78 -7.19 -2.13
CA THR A 85 -20.06 -7.28 -3.57
C THR A 85 -21.45 -6.77 -3.93
N ASP A 86 -22.46 -6.94 -3.08
CA ASP A 86 -23.79 -6.35 -3.22
C ASP A 86 -23.73 -4.81 -3.22
N LEU A 87 -22.96 -4.22 -2.30
CA LEU A 87 -22.79 -2.76 -2.23
C LEU A 87 -22.10 -2.20 -3.48
N LEU A 88 -21.18 -2.98 -4.07
CA LEU A 88 -20.42 -2.61 -5.25
C LEU A 88 -21.13 -2.97 -6.58
N GLY A 89 -22.14 -3.84 -6.59
CA GLY A 89 -22.71 -4.41 -7.81
C GLY A 89 -21.69 -5.25 -8.59
N ALA A 90 -20.95 -6.07 -7.85
CA ALA A 90 -19.80 -6.84 -8.32
C ALA A 90 -19.89 -8.31 -7.89
N GLU A 91 -21.07 -8.92 -8.02
CA GLU A 91 -21.35 -10.31 -7.66
C GLU A 91 -20.40 -11.28 -8.39
N GLU A 92 -19.92 -10.92 -9.58
CA GLU A 92 -18.96 -11.71 -10.37
C GLU A 92 -17.62 -11.99 -9.65
N VAL A 93 -17.27 -11.22 -8.61
CA VAL A 93 -16.02 -11.38 -7.86
C VAL A 93 -16.24 -11.81 -6.40
N GLN A 94 -17.45 -12.26 -6.05
CA GLN A 94 -17.80 -12.66 -4.69
C GLN A 94 -16.90 -13.79 -4.17
N GLU A 95 -16.68 -14.83 -4.97
CA GLU A 95 -15.85 -15.97 -4.54
C GLU A 95 -14.38 -15.57 -4.32
N ALA A 96 -13.83 -14.74 -5.22
CA ALA A 96 -12.47 -14.22 -5.07
C ALA A 96 -12.35 -13.30 -3.83
N THR A 97 -13.41 -12.57 -3.51
CA THR A 97 -13.52 -11.73 -2.30
C THR A 97 -13.56 -12.60 -1.04
N ARG A 98 -14.38 -13.66 -1.03
CA ARG A 98 -14.46 -14.63 0.06
C ARG A 98 -13.10 -15.27 0.33
N ALA A 99 -12.43 -15.76 -0.71
CA ALA A 99 -11.11 -16.37 -0.60
C ALA A 99 -10.07 -15.41 0.02
N ARG A 100 -10.10 -14.12 -0.37
CA ARG A 100 -9.23 -13.09 0.21
C ARG A 100 -9.52 -12.87 1.70
N LEU A 101 -10.79 -12.78 2.10
CA LEU A 101 -11.19 -12.62 3.51
C LEU A 101 -10.82 -13.85 4.36
N VAL A 102 -10.95 -15.06 3.81
CA VAL A 102 -10.48 -16.30 4.46
C VAL A 102 -8.97 -16.24 4.71
N ALA A 103 -8.17 -15.75 3.75
CA ALA A 103 -6.73 -15.59 3.95
C ALA A 103 -6.39 -14.62 5.09
N TYR A 104 -7.12 -13.50 5.25
CA TYR A 104 -6.95 -12.61 6.40
C TYR A 104 -7.37 -13.25 7.72
N LYS A 105 -8.44 -14.07 7.71
CA LYS A 105 -8.88 -14.85 8.88
C LYS A 105 -7.79 -15.83 9.31
N GLN A 106 -7.30 -16.66 8.39
CA GLN A 106 -6.21 -17.62 8.65
C GLN A 106 -4.93 -16.95 9.14
N LYS A 107 -4.56 -15.80 8.55
CA LYS A 107 -3.43 -14.99 9.04
C LYS A 107 -3.63 -14.57 10.50
N SER A 108 -4.85 -14.12 10.84
CA SER A 108 -5.15 -13.66 12.20
C SER A 108 -5.21 -14.81 13.21
N GLU A 109 -5.71 -15.98 12.82
CA GLU A 109 -5.63 -17.23 13.60
C GLU A 109 -4.18 -17.60 13.89
N ALA A 110 -3.32 -17.60 12.88
CA ALA A 110 -1.89 -17.88 13.02
C ALA A 110 -1.19 -16.91 13.98
N LEU A 111 -1.49 -15.61 13.86
CA LEU A 111 -0.92 -14.58 14.72
C LEU A 111 -1.41 -14.71 16.17
N ILE A 112 -2.71 -14.94 16.39
CA ILE A 112 -3.23 -15.18 17.75
C ILE A 112 -2.55 -16.41 18.35
N GLN A 113 -2.47 -17.51 17.59
CA GLN A 113 -1.87 -18.75 18.07
C GLN A 113 -0.40 -18.57 18.42
N ALA A 114 0.37 -17.92 17.53
CA ALA A 114 1.78 -17.62 17.76
C ALA A 114 2.00 -16.77 19.01
N PHE A 115 1.26 -15.68 19.17
CA PHE A 115 1.49 -14.72 20.24
C PHE A 115 0.72 -15.04 21.52
N SER A 116 -0.14 -16.05 21.53
CA SER A 116 -0.72 -16.62 22.76
C SER A 116 0.09 -17.78 23.31
N ASN A 117 1.04 -18.32 22.55
CA ASN A 117 1.87 -19.46 22.94
C ASN A 117 3.34 -19.10 22.78
N TYR A 118 4.06 -18.95 23.88
CA TYR A 118 5.50 -18.68 23.86
C TYR A 118 6.26 -19.95 24.21
N ARG A 119 7.47 -20.10 23.65
CA ARG A 119 8.39 -21.17 24.05
C ARG A 119 9.76 -20.60 24.34
N ILE A 120 10.29 -20.86 25.53
CA ILE A 120 11.68 -20.54 25.86
C ILE A 120 12.59 -21.60 25.26
N ILE A 121 13.56 -21.15 24.48
CA ILE A 121 14.51 -22.00 23.77
C ILE A 121 15.94 -21.63 24.21
N PRO A 122 16.77 -22.58 24.64
CA PRO A 122 18.20 -22.34 24.82
C PRO A 122 18.82 -21.84 23.52
N ALA A 123 19.49 -20.68 23.55
CA ALA A 123 20.03 -20.05 22.33
C ALA A 123 21.05 -20.95 21.63
N ALA A 124 21.85 -21.71 22.39
CA ALA A 124 22.84 -22.63 21.85
C ALA A 124 22.21 -23.67 20.91
N ASP A 125 21.08 -24.24 21.29
CA ASP A 125 20.38 -25.27 20.52
C ASP A 125 19.90 -24.71 19.17
N ALA A 126 19.26 -23.54 19.21
CA ALA A 126 18.75 -22.88 18.02
C ALA A 126 19.86 -22.38 17.07
N ILE A 127 21.02 -21.99 17.61
CA ILE A 127 22.18 -21.62 16.80
C ILE A 127 22.73 -22.85 16.07
N VAL A 128 22.85 -23.99 16.76
CA VAL A 128 23.36 -25.24 16.17
C VAL A 128 22.48 -25.72 15.01
N THR A 129 21.16 -25.57 15.11
CA THR A 129 20.20 -25.94 14.06
C THR A 129 20.00 -24.86 12.98
N GLY A 130 20.63 -23.69 13.14
CA GLY A 130 20.47 -22.55 12.24
C GLY A 130 19.10 -21.85 12.34
N GLY A 131 18.26 -22.22 13.31
CA GLY A 131 16.89 -21.70 13.42
C GLY A 131 15.93 -22.59 14.21
N VAL A 132 14.65 -22.21 14.17
CA VAL A 132 13.53 -22.91 14.82
C VAL A 132 12.32 -22.94 13.88
N ASP A 133 11.77 -24.13 13.64
CA ASP A 133 10.43 -24.29 13.04
C ASP A 133 9.38 -24.13 14.15
N ALA A 134 8.79 -22.93 14.24
CA ALA A 134 7.76 -22.60 15.21
C ALA A 134 6.37 -22.56 14.54
N GLY A 135 6.13 -23.49 13.60
CA GLY A 135 4.85 -23.64 12.91
C GLY A 135 4.66 -22.59 11.82
N ALA A 136 3.70 -21.67 12.01
CA ALA A 136 3.51 -20.53 11.12
C ALA A 136 4.59 -19.45 11.26
N ILE A 137 5.42 -19.54 12.32
CA ILE A 137 6.60 -18.69 12.50
C ILE A 137 7.85 -19.48 12.12
N GLN A 138 8.63 -18.92 11.20
CA GLN A 138 9.96 -19.42 10.85
C GLN A 138 11.02 -18.51 11.44
N VAL A 139 11.96 -19.08 12.17
CA VAL A 139 13.07 -18.33 12.74
C VAL A 139 14.39 -18.85 12.20
N ARG A 140 15.21 -17.92 11.70
CA ARG A 140 16.53 -18.21 11.14
C ARG A 140 17.59 -17.42 11.88
N TYR A 141 18.67 -18.09 12.26
CA TYR A 141 19.85 -17.46 12.83
C TYR A 141 20.75 -16.89 11.72
N VAL A 142 21.21 -15.66 11.90
CA VAL A 142 22.11 -14.95 10.99
C VAL A 142 23.47 -14.80 11.68
N HIS A 143 24.42 -15.66 11.33
CA HIS A 143 25.74 -15.76 11.97
C HIS A 143 26.50 -14.42 12.00
N ASP A 144 26.52 -13.69 10.88
CA ASP A 144 27.30 -12.44 10.77
C ASP A 144 26.78 -11.33 11.69
N ALA A 145 25.48 -11.32 11.96
CA ALA A 145 24.84 -10.34 12.84
C ALA A 145 24.71 -10.85 14.29
N ASP A 146 24.94 -12.15 14.52
CA ASP A 146 24.58 -12.84 15.74
C ASP A 146 23.12 -12.55 16.15
N GLU A 147 22.18 -12.65 15.20
CA GLU A 147 20.76 -12.31 15.42
C GLU A 147 19.80 -13.36 14.86
N PHE A 148 18.62 -13.47 15.47
CA PHE A 148 17.52 -14.29 14.95
C PHE A 148 16.55 -13.41 14.15
N THR A 149 16.34 -13.79 12.90
CA THR A 149 15.34 -13.18 12.02
C THR A 149 14.07 -14.00 12.04
N ILE A 150 12.91 -13.34 12.16
CA ILE A 150 11.60 -13.98 12.26
C ILE A 150 10.78 -13.66 11.01
N GLY A 151 10.15 -14.68 10.41
CA GLY A 151 9.23 -14.57 9.29
C GLY A 151 7.92 -15.33 9.55
N LEU A 152 6.85 -14.89 8.89
CA LEU A 152 5.55 -15.56 8.93
C LEU A 152 5.37 -16.39 7.65
N GLU A 153 5.14 -17.68 7.80
CA GLU A 153 4.94 -18.63 6.70
C GLU A 153 3.49 -19.15 6.72
N LEU A 154 2.65 -18.48 5.93
CA LEU A 154 1.23 -18.83 5.80
C LEU A 154 0.92 -19.74 4.62
N GLN A 155 1.93 -20.03 3.78
CA GLN A 155 1.79 -21.03 2.73
C GLN A 155 1.59 -22.40 3.39
N ASP A 156 0.60 -23.14 2.91
CA ASP A 156 0.23 -24.47 3.39
C ASP A 156 -0.06 -24.53 4.90
N LEU A 157 -0.63 -23.45 5.47
CA LEU A 157 -1.09 -23.44 6.85
C LEU A 157 -2.29 -24.37 7.03
N ASP A 158 -2.05 -25.53 7.63
CA ASP A 158 -3.09 -26.48 8.05
C ASP A 158 -3.32 -26.43 9.58
N ALA A 159 -4.28 -27.23 10.05
CA ALA A 159 -4.65 -27.28 11.46
C ALA A 159 -3.50 -27.77 12.36
N ASP A 160 -2.62 -28.64 11.87
CA ASP A 160 -1.53 -29.21 12.66
C ASP A 160 -0.36 -28.23 12.75
N LYS A 161 -0.02 -27.56 11.64
CA LYS A 161 0.94 -26.44 11.61
C LYS A 161 0.47 -25.29 12.49
N LEU A 162 -0.82 -24.98 12.48
CA LEU A 162 -1.39 -23.98 13.38
C LEU A 162 -1.24 -24.41 14.85
N LYS A 163 -1.67 -25.63 15.23
CA LYS A 163 -1.57 -26.12 16.63
C LYS A 163 -0.16 -26.04 17.20
N ARG A 164 0.86 -26.37 16.40
CA ARG A 164 2.28 -26.31 16.81
C ARG A 164 2.90 -24.90 16.73
N THR A 165 2.14 -23.88 16.35
CA THR A 165 2.66 -22.51 16.21
C THR A 165 2.87 -21.87 17.58
N PHE A 166 4.04 -21.24 17.77
CA PHE A 166 4.39 -20.49 18.98
C PHE A 166 5.37 -19.35 18.64
N PHE A 167 5.51 -18.37 19.54
CA PHE A 167 6.54 -17.35 19.46
C PHE A 167 7.78 -17.77 20.26
N PRO A 168 8.92 -18.03 19.61
CA PRO A 168 10.14 -18.44 20.31
C PRO A 168 10.79 -17.26 21.04
N VAL A 169 11.25 -17.52 22.27
CA VAL A 169 12.08 -16.58 23.04
C VAL A 169 13.39 -17.27 23.41
N PHE A 170 14.50 -16.66 23.03
CA PHE A 170 15.82 -17.25 23.20
C PHE A 170 16.46 -16.82 24.51
N VAL A 171 17.05 -17.76 25.25
CA VAL A 171 17.77 -17.50 26.50
C VAL A 171 19.22 -17.97 26.34
N ASN A 172 20.16 -17.08 26.65
CA ASN A 172 21.60 -17.36 26.57
C ASN A 172 22.05 -18.28 27.72
N ALA A 173 23.27 -18.82 27.62
CA ALA A 173 23.85 -19.67 28.67
C ALA A 173 24.00 -18.96 30.03
N ASP A 174 24.10 -17.63 30.04
CA ASP A 174 24.12 -16.81 31.26
C ASP A 174 22.72 -16.59 31.88
N GLY A 175 21.68 -17.19 31.30
CA GLY A 175 20.30 -17.09 31.74
C GLY A 175 19.59 -15.79 31.30
N LYS A 176 20.25 -14.90 30.56
CA LYS A 176 19.59 -13.67 30.08
C LYS A 176 18.74 -13.95 28.85
N ILE A 177 17.58 -13.28 28.79
CA ILE A 177 16.72 -13.29 27.60
C ILE A 177 17.43 -12.49 26.50
N ARG A 178 17.64 -13.13 25.36
CA ARG A 178 18.27 -12.50 24.21
C ARG A 178 17.31 -11.45 23.63
N SER A 179 17.83 -10.24 23.41
CA SER A 179 17.06 -9.10 22.86
C SER A 179 15.76 -8.82 23.62
N GLU A 180 15.76 -9.00 24.95
CA GLU A 180 14.57 -8.85 25.81
C GLU A 180 13.77 -7.59 25.53
N LYS A 181 14.45 -6.45 25.40
CA LYS A 181 13.83 -5.14 25.15
C LYS A 181 13.13 -5.04 23.78
N ASN A 182 13.53 -5.86 22.81
CA ASN A 182 13.00 -5.85 21.44
C ASN A 182 11.86 -6.87 21.26
N ILE A 183 11.55 -7.69 22.27
CA ILE A 183 10.45 -8.67 22.19
C ILE A 183 9.11 -8.00 21.88
N PRO A 184 8.68 -6.94 22.60
CA PRO A 184 7.44 -6.22 22.29
C PRO A 184 7.45 -5.67 20.88
N ASP A 185 8.51 -4.97 20.48
CA ASP A 185 8.60 -4.34 19.16
C ASP A 185 8.53 -5.39 18.04
N THR A 186 9.26 -6.50 18.19
CA THR A 186 9.23 -7.61 17.22
C THR A 186 7.82 -8.22 17.11
N ALA A 187 7.16 -8.45 18.25
CA ALA A 187 5.82 -8.99 18.27
C ALA A 187 4.78 -8.03 17.67
N LEU A 188 4.82 -6.76 18.07
CA LEU A 188 3.88 -5.74 17.62
C LEU A 188 4.08 -5.35 16.16
N ASN A 189 5.31 -5.45 15.62
CA ASN A 189 5.58 -5.30 14.19
C ASN A 189 4.96 -6.43 13.36
N LEU A 190 4.88 -7.65 13.90
CA LEU A 190 4.25 -8.79 13.22
C LEU A 190 2.72 -8.79 13.36
N LEU A 191 2.20 -8.47 14.56
CA LEU A 191 0.76 -8.35 14.83
C LEU A 191 0.16 -7.14 14.10
N GLY A 192 0.78 -5.98 14.21
CA GLY A 192 0.10 -4.71 14.01
C GLY A 192 -0.75 -4.40 15.24
N SER A 193 -0.33 -3.40 16.02
CA SER A 193 -0.90 -3.11 17.34
C SER A 193 -2.07 -2.13 17.32
N SER A 194 -2.39 -1.56 16.17
CA SER A 194 -3.40 -0.52 16.04
C SER A 194 -4.80 -1.11 15.83
N LYS A 195 -5.80 -0.58 16.53
CA LYS A 195 -7.23 -0.88 16.27
C LYS A 195 -7.64 -0.58 14.82
N LEU A 196 -6.87 0.26 14.11
CA LEU A 196 -7.07 0.55 12.69
C LEU A 196 -6.84 -0.68 11.79
N MET A 197 -6.22 -1.75 12.29
CA MET A 197 -6.09 -3.02 11.56
C MET A 197 -7.44 -3.72 11.35
N ILE A 198 -8.42 -3.48 12.23
CA ILE A 198 -9.76 -4.07 12.13
C ILE A 198 -10.48 -3.61 10.85
N PRO A 199 -10.68 -2.29 10.61
CA PRO A 199 -11.25 -1.82 9.35
C PRO A 199 -10.35 -2.09 8.13
N ALA A 200 -9.03 -2.16 8.31
CA ALA A 200 -8.08 -2.33 7.21
C ALA A 200 -8.35 -3.60 6.38
N VAL A 201 -8.76 -4.71 7.00
CA VAL A 201 -9.05 -5.95 6.27
C VAL A 201 -10.18 -5.79 5.26
N ILE A 202 -11.23 -5.06 5.63
CA ILE A 202 -12.34 -4.74 4.73
C ILE A 202 -11.92 -3.68 3.72
N HIS A 203 -11.25 -2.62 4.16
CA HIS A 203 -10.80 -1.52 3.30
C HIS A 203 -9.86 -2.00 2.19
N GLU A 204 -8.84 -2.78 2.52
CA GLU A 204 -7.91 -3.35 1.54
C GLU A 204 -8.61 -4.30 0.57
N THR A 205 -9.55 -5.10 1.05
CA THR A 205 -10.34 -6.01 0.20
C THR A 205 -11.20 -5.23 -0.80
N VAL A 206 -11.89 -4.18 -0.36
CA VAL A 206 -12.71 -3.33 -1.24
C VAL A 206 -11.85 -2.57 -2.24
N SER A 207 -10.74 -1.97 -1.79
CA SER A 207 -9.80 -1.26 -2.65
C SER A 207 -9.22 -2.18 -3.73
N TRP A 208 -8.87 -3.42 -3.37
CA TRP A 208 -8.43 -4.46 -4.30
C TRP A 208 -9.50 -4.82 -5.33
N ILE A 209 -10.76 -4.97 -4.93
CA ILE A 209 -11.87 -5.22 -5.88
C ILE A 209 -11.96 -4.07 -6.90
N ILE A 210 -12.04 -2.83 -6.41
CA ILE A 210 -12.24 -1.66 -7.26
C ILE A 210 -11.07 -1.50 -8.24
N SER A 211 -9.83 -1.56 -7.74
CA SER A 211 -8.64 -1.31 -8.55
C SER A 211 -8.28 -2.48 -9.48
N GLU A 212 -8.24 -3.72 -8.98
CA GLU A 212 -7.74 -4.86 -9.76
C GLU A 212 -8.85 -5.64 -10.47
N LYS A 213 -10.02 -5.81 -9.85
CA LYS A 213 -11.10 -6.63 -10.43
C LYS A 213 -12.02 -5.83 -11.32
N LEU A 214 -12.32 -4.60 -10.94
CA LEU A 214 -13.17 -3.69 -11.71
C LEU A 214 -12.36 -2.76 -12.63
N ASN A 215 -11.02 -2.80 -12.57
CA ASN A 215 -10.10 -1.96 -13.36
C ASN A 215 -10.33 -0.45 -13.19
N LEU A 216 -10.82 -0.01 -12.02
CA LEU A 216 -11.07 1.39 -11.73
C LEU A 216 -9.84 1.99 -11.04
N TYR A 217 -8.84 2.33 -11.84
CA TYR A 217 -7.58 2.87 -11.35
C TYR A 217 -7.03 3.96 -12.28
N HIS A 218 -7.11 5.21 -11.84
CA HIS A 218 -6.57 6.36 -12.54
C HIS A 218 -5.82 7.27 -11.55
N PRO A 219 -4.73 7.96 -11.96
CA PRO A 219 -3.89 8.73 -11.04
C PRO A 219 -4.65 9.68 -10.12
N PHE A 220 -5.67 10.39 -10.64
CA PHE A 220 -6.41 11.41 -9.88
C PHE A 220 -7.82 10.99 -9.46
N THR A 221 -8.11 9.69 -9.42
CA THR A 221 -9.39 9.16 -8.93
C THR A 221 -9.30 8.60 -7.50
N ARG A 222 -8.24 8.94 -6.75
CA ARG A 222 -8.07 8.48 -5.37
C ARG A 222 -9.21 8.90 -4.45
N TRP A 223 -9.75 10.10 -4.64
CA TRP A 223 -10.94 10.55 -3.91
C TRP A 223 -12.12 9.59 -4.07
N PHE A 224 -12.30 9.00 -5.26
CA PHE A 224 -13.37 8.04 -5.50
C PHE A 224 -13.02 6.69 -4.90
N LEU A 225 -11.80 6.18 -5.16
CA LEU A 225 -11.35 4.90 -4.63
C LEU A 225 -11.41 4.87 -3.10
N GLU A 226 -10.75 5.81 -2.43
CA GLU A 226 -10.71 5.88 -0.95
C GLU A 226 -12.08 6.24 -0.38
N GLY A 227 -12.83 7.14 -1.02
CA GLY A 227 -14.15 7.54 -0.56
C GLY A 227 -15.17 6.39 -0.62
N VAL A 228 -15.20 5.63 -1.73
CA VAL A 228 -16.04 4.44 -1.88
C VAL A 228 -15.58 3.35 -0.93
N THR A 229 -14.28 3.12 -0.83
CA THR A 229 -13.72 2.08 0.04
C THR A 229 -14.09 2.34 1.50
N GLY A 230 -13.86 3.54 2.02
CA GLY A 230 -14.23 3.89 3.39
C GLY A 230 -15.75 3.88 3.63
N TRP A 231 -16.56 4.25 2.63
CA TRP A 231 -18.02 4.17 2.70
C TRP A 231 -18.55 2.73 2.79
N VAL A 232 -17.99 1.81 1.99
CA VAL A 232 -18.32 0.37 2.05
C VAL A 232 -17.85 -0.22 3.38
N THR A 233 -16.60 0.04 3.77
CA THR A 233 -16.03 -0.41 5.04
C THR A 233 -16.90 0.00 6.23
N THR A 234 -17.31 1.27 6.29
CA THR A 234 -18.17 1.77 7.37
C THR A 234 -19.49 1.01 7.46
N ARG A 235 -20.11 0.65 6.33
CA ARG A 235 -21.36 -0.13 6.31
C ARG A 235 -21.19 -1.58 6.72
N VAL A 236 -20.13 -2.22 6.26
CA VAL A 236 -19.82 -3.60 6.64
C VAL A 236 -19.59 -3.67 8.15
N LEU A 237 -18.82 -2.73 8.69
CA LEU A 237 -18.53 -2.66 10.12
C LEU A 237 -19.77 -2.31 10.96
N ALA A 238 -20.60 -1.36 10.52
CA ALA A 238 -21.85 -1.05 11.21
C ALA A 238 -22.82 -2.24 11.27
N LYS A 239 -22.74 -3.18 10.31
CA LYS A 239 -23.49 -4.44 10.36
C LYS A 239 -22.89 -5.49 11.28
N ALA A 240 -21.58 -5.42 11.53
CA ALA A 240 -20.89 -6.32 12.46
C ALA A 240 -21.17 -5.95 13.93
N GLY A 241 -21.29 -4.66 14.26
CA GLY A 241 -21.65 -4.22 15.61
C GLY A 241 -21.35 -2.73 15.87
N PRO A 242 -21.96 -2.15 16.92
CA PRO A 242 -21.77 -0.73 17.29
C PRO A 242 -20.31 -0.39 17.66
N GLU A 243 -19.57 -1.34 18.22
CA GLU A 243 -18.14 -1.18 18.52
C GLU A 243 -17.29 -0.97 17.27
N TYR A 244 -17.60 -1.71 16.19
CA TYR A 244 -16.93 -1.59 14.90
C TYR A 244 -17.34 -0.31 14.17
N GLU A 245 -18.62 0.07 14.27
CA GLU A 245 -19.12 1.34 13.76
C GLU A 245 -18.36 2.53 14.37
N LYS A 246 -18.12 2.51 15.68
CA LYS A 246 -17.36 3.56 16.37
C LYS A 246 -15.93 3.66 15.84
N ILE A 247 -15.24 2.53 15.63
CA ILE A 247 -13.89 2.51 15.05
C ILE A 247 -13.90 3.11 13.64
N ALA A 248 -14.88 2.75 12.81
CA ALA A 248 -15.02 3.30 11.47
C ALA A 248 -15.28 4.82 11.51
N ALA A 249 -16.14 5.28 12.42
CA ALA A 249 -16.46 6.69 12.58
C ALA A 249 -15.22 7.51 13.00
N GLU A 250 -14.40 7.01 13.92
CA GLU A 250 -13.13 7.64 14.33
C GLU A 250 -12.15 7.76 13.17
N LEU A 251 -12.11 6.78 12.27
CA LEU A 251 -11.19 6.76 11.14
C LEU A 251 -11.66 7.65 9.98
N TYR A 252 -12.93 7.56 9.60
CA TYR A 252 -13.43 8.12 8.34
C TYR A 252 -14.23 9.41 8.47
N THR A 253 -14.63 9.82 9.68
CA THR A 253 -15.34 11.09 9.88
C THR A 253 -14.34 12.23 10.05
N PRO A 254 -14.49 13.38 9.36
CA PRO A 254 -13.64 14.55 9.55
C PRO A 254 -13.58 15.03 11.01
N GLY A 255 -12.48 14.70 11.68
CA GLY A 255 -12.21 15.11 13.06
C GLY A 255 -11.70 16.56 13.17
N ALA A 256 -11.36 16.98 14.39
CA ALA A 256 -10.84 18.34 14.64
C ALA A 256 -9.56 18.63 13.83
N ASN A 257 -8.66 17.66 13.70
CA ASN A 257 -7.42 17.81 12.93
C ASN A 257 -7.69 17.95 11.43
N ALA A 258 -8.58 17.13 10.85
CA ALA A 258 -8.94 17.26 9.44
C ALA A 258 -9.59 18.62 9.15
N LYS A 259 -10.45 19.12 10.05
CA LYS A 259 -11.06 20.45 9.93
C LYS A 259 -10.02 21.58 9.87
N LYS A 260 -8.94 21.50 10.66
CA LYS A 260 -7.82 22.47 10.60
C LYS A 260 -7.09 22.43 9.25
N LEU A 261 -7.06 21.28 8.59
CA LEU A 261 -6.40 21.07 7.31
C LEU A 261 -7.31 21.29 6.11
N ARG A 262 -8.58 21.64 6.31
CA ARG A 262 -9.60 21.71 5.26
C ARG A 262 -9.24 22.64 4.10
N SER A 263 -8.54 23.75 4.38
CA SER A 263 -8.08 24.71 3.38
C SER A 263 -6.94 24.18 2.49
N ARG A 264 -6.30 23.07 2.89
CA ARG A 264 -5.21 22.41 2.13
C ARG A 264 -5.67 21.19 1.35
N VAL A 265 -6.85 20.67 1.66
CA VAL A 265 -7.44 19.52 0.96
C VAL A 265 -7.73 19.94 -0.47
N ASN A 266 -7.25 19.16 -1.44
CA ASN A 266 -7.59 19.25 -2.86
C ASN A 266 -7.83 17.83 -3.38
N LEU A 267 -9.10 17.40 -3.43
CA LEU A 267 -9.44 16.03 -3.84
C LEU A 267 -9.20 15.78 -5.34
N LEU A 268 -9.26 16.83 -6.17
CA LEU A 268 -9.06 16.71 -7.63
C LEU A 268 -7.60 16.55 -8.02
N ALA A 269 -6.67 17.06 -7.21
CA ALA A 269 -5.23 16.94 -7.39
C ALA A 269 -4.59 15.92 -6.42
N TRP A 270 -5.38 15.03 -5.81
CA TRP A 270 -4.87 14.00 -4.88
C TRP A 270 -4.49 12.71 -5.64
N PRO A 271 -3.20 12.43 -5.87
CA PRO A 271 -2.78 11.26 -6.62
C PRO A 271 -2.92 9.95 -5.83
N GLN A 272 -3.13 8.83 -6.55
CA GLN A 272 -3.00 7.47 -6.00
C GLN A 272 -1.59 7.25 -5.44
N SER A 273 -1.47 6.40 -4.42
CA SER A 273 -0.20 6.16 -3.71
C SER A 273 0.94 5.61 -4.60
N ALA A 274 0.63 4.98 -5.73
CA ALA A 274 1.64 4.53 -6.70
C ALA A 274 2.24 5.70 -7.53
N PHE A 275 1.55 6.84 -7.56
CA PHE A 275 1.98 8.09 -8.18
C PHE A 275 2.38 9.13 -7.12
N GLN A 276 2.83 8.66 -5.95
CA GLN A 276 3.31 9.49 -4.83
C GLN A 276 4.70 9.08 -4.37
N THR A 277 5.51 10.07 -4.00
CA THR A 277 6.87 9.91 -3.51
C THR A 277 6.84 9.60 -2.01
N LYS A 278 6.84 8.31 -1.64
CA LYS A 278 6.75 7.87 -0.22
C LYS A 278 7.97 8.22 0.65
N ARG A 279 9.07 8.70 0.06
CA ARG A 279 10.35 8.96 0.74
C ARG A 279 10.56 10.42 1.13
N LEU A 280 9.58 11.29 0.90
CA LEU A 280 9.76 12.70 1.18
C LEU A 280 9.43 13.06 2.65
N PRO A 281 10.18 13.98 3.28
CA PRO A 281 9.79 14.65 4.52
C PRO A 281 8.52 15.52 4.38
N TYR A 282 7.94 15.59 3.17
CA TYR A 282 6.75 16.37 2.83
C TYR A 282 5.46 15.55 2.73
N LEU A 283 5.51 14.22 2.93
CA LEU A 283 4.29 13.44 3.08
C LEU A 283 3.66 13.79 4.44
N ASP A 284 2.75 14.75 4.41
CA ASP A 284 1.97 15.16 5.58
C ASP A 284 0.92 14.09 5.86
N ALA A 285 1.25 13.16 6.76
CA ALA A 285 0.34 12.08 7.15
C ALA A 285 -1.00 12.59 7.70
N GLN A 286 -1.03 13.79 8.30
CA GLN A 286 -2.28 14.39 8.77
C GLN A 286 -3.12 14.89 7.60
N LEU A 287 -2.50 15.45 6.55
CA LEU A 287 -3.19 15.84 5.33
C LEU A 287 -3.73 14.64 4.57
N GLU A 288 -2.96 13.56 4.43
CA GLU A 288 -3.41 12.30 3.81
C GLU A 288 -4.62 11.70 4.54
N ALA A 289 -4.58 11.70 5.88
CA ALA A 289 -5.72 11.30 6.70
C ALA A 289 -6.94 12.22 6.48
N ALA A 290 -6.73 13.54 6.43
CA ALA A 290 -7.79 14.51 6.16
C ALA A 290 -8.42 14.33 4.77
N GLN A 291 -7.60 14.11 3.73
CA GLN A 291 -8.08 13.84 2.37
C GLN A 291 -8.92 12.56 2.32
N THR A 292 -8.49 11.51 3.01
CA THR A 292 -9.27 10.27 3.14
C THR A 292 -10.61 10.52 3.82
N GLN A 293 -10.63 11.21 4.97
CA GLN A 293 -11.87 11.54 5.68
C GLN A 293 -12.83 12.39 4.84
N TYR A 294 -12.33 13.39 4.12
CA TYR A 294 -13.17 14.23 3.26
C TYR A 294 -13.63 13.52 1.99
N ALA A 295 -12.84 12.59 1.44
CA ALA A 295 -13.28 11.73 0.35
C ALA A 295 -14.44 10.83 0.78
N VAL A 296 -14.34 10.20 1.96
CA VAL A 296 -15.44 9.38 2.52
C VAL A 296 -16.65 10.23 2.86
N GLU A 297 -16.46 11.44 3.39
CA GLU A 297 -17.56 12.38 3.62
C GLU A 297 -18.30 12.74 2.32
N ALA A 298 -17.57 13.06 1.25
CA ALA A 298 -18.14 13.44 -0.05
C ALA A 298 -18.97 12.29 -0.65
N ILE A 299 -18.44 11.06 -0.62
CA ILE A 299 -19.17 9.86 -1.07
C ILE A 299 -20.36 9.54 -0.16
N SER A 300 -20.22 9.72 1.16
CA SER A 300 -21.32 9.52 2.11
C SER A 300 -22.47 10.49 1.88
N LYS A 301 -22.17 11.77 1.60
CA LYS A 301 -23.18 12.78 1.23
C LYS A 301 -23.88 12.43 -0.08
N LEU A 302 -23.15 11.92 -1.09
CA LEU A 302 -23.73 11.51 -2.37
C LEU A 302 -24.71 10.32 -2.23
N LEU A 303 -24.29 9.30 -1.49
CA LEU A 303 -25.00 8.03 -1.41
C LEU A 303 -26.06 8.03 -0.29
N GLY A 304 -25.95 8.90 0.72
CA GLY A 304 -26.87 8.96 1.86
C GLY A 304 -26.92 7.65 2.65
N GLY A 305 -27.98 7.47 3.47
CA GLY A 305 -28.18 6.26 4.29
C GLY A 305 -28.84 5.08 3.55
N ASN A 306 -29.76 5.34 2.61
CA ASN A 306 -30.71 4.33 2.09
C ASN A 306 -30.55 3.97 0.60
N ARG A 307 -29.52 4.46 -0.10
CA ARG A 307 -29.36 4.20 -1.54
C ARG A 307 -28.49 2.97 -1.81
N ASN A 308 -28.85 1.82 -1.26
CA ASN A 308 -28.03 0.60 -1.30
C ASN A 308 -27.66 0.14 -2.72
N ARG A 309 -28.42 0.54 -3.75
CA ARG A 309 -28.13 0.20 -5.15
C ARG A 309 -27.54 1.35 -5.99
N THR A 310 -27.41 2.55 -5.45
CA THR A 310 -26.89 3.69 -6.24
C THR A 310 -25.42 3.52 -6.55
N LEU A 311 -24.60 3.08 -5.58
CA LEU A 311 -23.19 2.80 -5.82
C LEU A 311 -23.01 1.70 -6.88
N ALA A 312 -23.71 0.59 -6.73
CA ALA A 312 -23.73 -0.50 -7.71
C ALA A 312 -24.05 -0.01 -9.14
N LYS A 313 -25.05 0.86 -9.29
CA LYS A 313 -25.38 1.47 -10.60
C LYS A 313 -24.25 2.38 -11.12
N ILE A 314 -23.64 3.21 -10.27
CA ILE A 314 -22.51 4.06 -10.66
C ILE A 314 -21.34 3.20 -11.11
N ILE A 315 -20.98 2.17 -10.35
CA ILE A 315 -19.91 1.23 -10.68
C ILE A 315 -20.23 0.50 -11.99
N GLY A 316 -21.48 0.06 -12.19
CA GLY A 316 -21.93 -0.57 -13.43
C GLY A 316 -21.72 0.29 -14.68
N GLU A 317 -21.76 1.63 -14.56
CA GLU A 317 -21.49 2.55 -15.67
C GLU A 317 -19.99 2.67 -16.01
N ILE A 318 -19.10 2.40 -15.05
CA ILE A 318 -17.65 2.66 -15.21
C ILE A 318 -16.78 1.41 -15.18
N LYS A 319 -17.27 0.28 -14.64
CA LYS A 319 -16.44 -0.93 -14.46
C LYS A 319 -15.89 -1.45 -15.78
N HIS A 320 -14.69 -2.00 -15.73
CA HIS A 320 -13.91 -2.54 -16.85
C HIS A 320 -13.48 -1.54 -17.92
N ARG A 321 -13.82 -0.25 -17.78
CA ARG A 321 -13.22 0.82 -18.58
C ARG A 321 -11.87 1.19 -17.96
N ARG A 322 -10.79 0.83 -18.64
CA ARG A 322 -9.42 0.97 -18.12
C ARG A 322 -8.98 2.43 -17.95
N ASP A 323 -9.75 3.39 -18.42
CA ASP A 323 -9.34 4.77 -18.62
C ASP A 323 -10.30 5.77 -17.98
N VAL A 324 -11.20 5.34 -17.09
CA VAL A 324 -12.12 6.27 -16.43
C VAL A 324 -11.37 7.19 -15.50
N ASP A 325 -11.30 8.46 -15.89
CA ASP A 325 -10.75 9.56 -15.11
C ASP A 325 -11.82 10.20 -14.22
N THR A 326 -11.49 11.32 -13.57
CA THR A 326 -12.44 12.04 -12.71
C THR A 326 -13.69 12.50 -13.46
N ASP A 327 -13.57 12.92 -14.72
CA ASP A 327 -14.70 13.42 -15.50
C ASP A 327 -15.63 12.27 -15.90
N GLY A 328 -15.07 11.13 -16.31
CA GLY A 328 -15.83 9.91 -16.58
C GLY A 328 -16.61 9.41 -15.34
N ILE A 329 -15.98 9.45 -14.16
CA ILE A 329 -16.67 9.10 -12.89
C ILE A 329 -17.78 10.10 -12.59
N CYS A 330 -17.51 11.41 -12.70
CA CYS A 330 -18.53 12.43 -12.42
C CYS A 330 -19.72 12.35 -13.37
N GLN A 331 -19.50 12.05 -14.66
CA GLN A 331 -20.56 11.82 -15.64
C GLN A 331 -21.42 10.61 -15.27
N ALA A 332 -20.81 9.50 -14.84
CA ALA A 332 -21.54 8.33 -14.37
C ALA A 332 -22.39 8.65 -13.13
N ILE A 333 -21.84 9.40 -12.17
CA ILE A 333 -22.59 9.87 -10.99
C ILE A 333 -23.78 10.73 -11.42
N GLN A 334 -23.57 11.70 -12.30
CA GLN A 334 -24.62 12.59 -12.79
C GLN A 334 -25.72 11.80 -13.52
N LYS A 335 -25.35 10.84 -14.37
CA LYS A 335 -26.30 9.96 -15.07
C LYS A 335 -27.17 9.16 -14.10
N VAL A 336 -26.58 8.61 -13.03
CA VAL A 336 -27.30 7.73 -12.09
C VAL A 336 -28.11 8.53 -11.05
N THR A 337 -27.63 9.70 -10.62
CA THR A 337 -28.16 10.42 -9.46
C THR A 337 -28.75 11.79 -9.77
N GLY A 338 -28.50 12.34 -10.97
CA GLY A 338 -28.81 13.72 -11.33
C GLY A 338 -27.90 14.76 -10.66
N VAL A 339 -26.93 14.35 -9.83
CA VAL A 339 -26.06 15.26 -9.08
C VAL A 339 -24.83 15.62 -9.93
N ASP A 340 -24.58 16.92 -10.09
CA ASP A 340 -23.29 17.43 -10.55
C ASP A 340 -22.25 17.26 -9.44
N PHE A 341 -21.60 16.09 -9.44
CA PHE A 341 -20.62 15.76 -8.42
C PHE A 341 -19.29 16.50 -8.62
N LYS A 342 -18.99 16.97 -9.84
CA LYS A 342 -17.81 17.80 -10.10
C LYS A 342 -17.91 19.12 -9.35
N LYS A 343 -19.09 19.74 -9.32
CA LYS A 343 -19.38 20.91 -8.46
C LYS A 343 -19.17 20.61 -6.98
N THR A 344 -19.54 19.42 -6.51
CA THR A 344 -19.29 18.99 -5.12
C THR A 344 -17.80 18.88 -4.84
N LEU A 345 -17.02 18.24 -5.72
CA LEU A 345 -15.56 18.12 -5.57
C LEU A 345 -14.85 19.46 -5.55
N LEU A 346 -15.30 20.43 -6.36
CA LEU A 346 -14.76 21.79 -6.37
C LEU A 346 -14.90 22.50 -5.03
N THR A 347 -15.90 22.15 -4.21
CA THR A 347 -15.97 22.69 -2.84
C THR A 347 -14.78 22.26 -1.99
N TYR A 348 -14.17 21.10 -2.28
CA TYR A 348 -12.98 20.57 -1.62
C TYR A 348 -11.68 21.02 -2.27
N VAL A 349 -11.69 22.03 -3.14
CA VAL A 349 -10.48 22.64 -3.69
C VAL A 349 -10.19 23.92 -2.91
N PRO A 350 -8.92 24.24 -2.57
CA PRO A 350 -8.57 25.48 -1.91
C PRO A 350 -9.02 26.70 -2.72
N GLU A 351 -9.51 27.75 -2.06
CA GLU A 351 -10.09 28.91 -2.76
C GLU A 351 -9.10 29.60 -3.70
N ASP A 352 -7.84 29.71 -3.29
CA ASP A 352 -6.75 30.26 -4.11
C ASP A 352 -6.49 29.42 -5.37
N ILE A 353 -6.70 28.10 -5.31
CA ILE A 353 -6.62 27.22 -6.48
C ILE A 353 -7.82 27.42 -7.40
N VAL A 354 -9.03 27.53 -6.85
CA VAL A 354 -10.25 27.77 -7.65
C VAL A 354 -10.17 29.11 -8.41
N GLN A 355 -9.65 30.15 -7.76
CA GLN A 355 -9.40 31.44 -8.41
C GLN A 355 -8.34 31.30 -9.51
N ALA A 356 -7.27 30.55 -9.25
CA ALA A 356 -6.18 30.31 -10.22
C ALA A 356 -6.62 29.55 -11.48
N MET A 357 -7.56 28.60 -11.35
CA MET A 357 -8.14 27.85 -12.48
C MET A 357 -8.77 28.77 -13.54
N ASN A 358 -9.29 29.93 -13.12
CA ASN A 358 -10.04 30.84 -13.99
C ASN A 358 -9.25 32.08 -14.42
N SER A 359 -8.03 32.30 -13.90
CA SER A 359 -7.28 33.55 -14.08
C SER A 359 -6.18 33.48 -15.16
N GLY A 360 -5.97 32.31 -15.78
CA GLY A 360 -4.84 32.08 -16.69
C GLY A 360 -3.49 31.95 -15.97
N GLU A 361 -3.51 31.79 -14.64
CA GLU A 361 -2.31 31.71 -13.81
C GLU A 361 -1.37 30.54 -14.20
N THR A 362 -1.91 29.40 -14.64
CA THR A 362 -1.10 28.25 -15.09
C THR A 362 -0.14 28.62 -16.24
N ARG A 363 -0.62 29.40 -17.23
CA ARG A 363 0.22 29.88 -18.34
C ARG A 363 1.32 30.80 -17.85
N ARG A 364 0.99 31.73 -16.93
CA ARG A 364 1.95 32.66 -16.33
C ARG A 364 3.03 31.92 -15.53
N LEU A 365 2.64 30.98 -14.68
CA LEU A 365 3.55 30.17 -13.86
C LEU A 365 4.45 29.29 -14.73
N THR A 366 3.91 28.71 -15.80
CA THR A 366 4.69 27.89 -16.76
C THR A 366 5.75 28.74 -17.46
N ALA A 367 5.40 29.93 -17.95
CA ALA A 367 6.37 30.85 -18.56
C ALA A 367 7.45 31.32 -17.57
N GLN A 368 7.08 31.55 -16.30
CA GLN A 368 8.05 31.84 -15.24
C GLN A 368 8.98 30.65 -14.99
N ALA A 369 8.44 29.42 -14.95
CA ALA A 369 9.23 28.21 -14.78
C ALA A 369 10.22 28.02 -15.93
N GLU A 370 9.81 28.26 -17.17
CA GLU A 370 10.68 28.21 -18.36
C GLU A 370 11.83 29.21 -18.26
N LYS A 371 11.55 30.47 -17.89
CA LYS A 371 12.59 31.48 -17.66
C LYS A 371 13.56 31.09 -16.55
N LEU A 372 13.04 30.61 -15.42
CA LEU A 372 13.86 30.15 -14.29
C LEU A 372 14.73 28.95 -14.67
N ALA A 373 14.21 28.03 -15.49
CA ALA A 373 14.96 26.91 -16.03
C ALA A 373 16.11 27.36 -16.95
N GLN A 374 15.89 28.36 -17.81
CA GLN A 374 16.96 28.95 -18.62
C GLN A 374 18.06 29.59 -17.78
N GLU A 375 17.69 30.16 -16.62
CA GLU A 375 18.61 30.71 -15.63
C GLU A 375 19.23 29.64 -14.70
N LYS A 376 18.95 28.34 -14.93
CA LYS A 376 19.36 27.20 -14.09
C LYS A 376 18.91 27.28 -12.62
N LYS A 377 17.83 28.01 -12.34
CA LYS A 377 17.19 28.10 -11.02
C LYS A 377 16.18 26.97 -10.86
N TRP A 378 16.68 25.74 -10.75
CA TRP A 378 15.86 24.52 -10.80
C TRP A 378 14.80 24.45 -9.69
N ALA A 379 15.18 24.70 -8.44
CA ALA A 379 14.27 24.62 -7.30
C ALA A 379 13.08 25.60 -7.44
N ASP A 380 13.33 26.82 -7.92
CA ASP A 380 12.28 27.81 -8.14
C ASP A 380 11.36 27.39 -9.30
N ALA A 381 11.93 26.90 -10.41
CA ALA A 381 11.16 26.40 -11.55
C ALA A 381 10.27 25.20 -11.16
N ILE A 382 10.81 24.25 -10.38
CA ILE A 382 10.09 23.12 -9.79
C ILE A 382 8.91 23.60 -8.95
N SER A 383 9.13 24.57 -8.06
CA SER A 383 8.08 25.15 -7.23
C SER A 383 6.92 25.73 -8.07
N LYS A 384 7.24 26.44 -9.16
CA LYS A 384 6.23 26.96 -10.10
C LYS A 384 5.43 25.85 -10.78
N LEU A 385 6.09 24.81 -11.30
CA LEU A 385 5.38 23.70 -11.94
C LEU A 385 4.56 22.84 -10.96
N ARG A 386 5.04 22.65 -9.73
CA ARG A 386 4.24 22.01 -8.68
C ARG A 386 2.96 22.80 -8.41
N ARG A 387 3.01 24.13 -8.39
CA ARG A 387 1.81 24.97 -8.30
C ARG A 387 0.91 24.83 -9.54
N VAL A 388 1.47 24.78 -10.75
CA VAL A 388 0.68 24.51 -11.97
C VAL A 388 -0.10 23.20 -11.82
N LEU A 389 0.54 22.13 -11.35
CA LEU A 389 -0.08 20.81 -11.18
C LEU A 389 -1.07 20.71 -10.01
N GLN A 390 -1.04 21.63 -9.05
CA GLN A 390 -2.11 21.77 -8.05
C GLN A 390 -3.38 22.38 -8.67
N ILE A 391 -3.23 23.23 -9.69
CA ILE A 391 -4.32 23.90 -10.40
C ILE A 391 -4.87 23.00 -11.50
N ASP A 392 -3.98 22.44 -12.33
CA ASP A 392 -4.30 21.48 -13.39
C ASP A 392 -3.45 20.21 -13.25
N PRO A 393 -3.93 19.20 -12.52
CA PRO A 393 -3.21 17.94 -12.35
C PRO A 393 -3.11 17.12 -13.65
N TYR A 394 -3.84 17.47 -14.71
CA TYR A 394 -3.84 16.74 -15.98
C TYR A 394 -2.89 17.34 -17.02
N ASP A 395 -2.17 18.43 -16.70
CA ASP A 395 -1.22 19.06 -17.62
C ASP A 395 0.04 18.20 -17.85
N VAL A 396 0.00 17.41 -18.92
CA VAL A 396 1.09 16.54 -19.38
C VAL A 396 2.38 17.33 -19.65
N ASN A 397 2.28 18.56 -20.19
CA ASN A 397 3.47 19.38 -20.47
C ASN A 397 4.12 19.87 -19.17
N ALA A 398 3.32 20.31 -18.20
CA ALA A 398 3.85 20.68 -16.89
C ALA A 398 4.50 19.47 -16.18
N ARG A 399 3.90 18.27 -16.29
CA ARG A 399 4.48 17.05 -15.71
C ARG A 399 5.81 16.65 -16.34
N ILE A 400 5.91 16.64 -17.66
CA ILE A 400 7.14 16.22 -18.33
C ILE A 400 8.28 17.23 -18.09
N ASN A 401 7.96 18.53 -18.03
CA ASN A 401 8.93 19.56 -17.66
C ASN A 401 9.32 19.48 -16.19
N LEU A 402 8.39 19.16 -15.29
CA LEU A 402 8.69 18.92 -13.89
C LEU A 402 9.62 17.70 -13.73
N ALA A 403 9.32 16.60 -14.43
CA ALA A 403 10.17 15.41 -14.43
C ALA A 403 11.61 15.72 -14.88
N TRP A 404 11.75 16.54 -15.93
CA TRP A 404 13.06 16.99 -16.41
C TRP A 404 13.78 17.84 -15.37
N LEU A 405 13.14 18.87 -14.83
CA LEU A 405 13.73 19.76 -13.84
C LEU A 405 14.12 19.03 -12.55
N GLU A 406 13.31 18.06 -12.11
CA GLU A 406 13.60 17.22 -10.94
C GLU A 406 14.89 16.42 -11.18
N ARG A 407 15.16 15.91 -12.39
CA ARG A 407 16.45 15.25 -12.69
C ARG A 407 17.63 16.21 -12.72
N GLU A 408 17.46 17.40 -13.32
CA GLU A 408 18.47 18.46 -13.28
C GLU A 408 18.79 18.87 -11.82
N ASN A 409 17.81 18.74 -10.91
CA ASN A 409 17.97 18.98 -9.47
C ASN A 409 18.34 17.71 -8.66
N SER A 410 18.69 16.60 -9.32
CA SER A 410 19.02 15.31 -8.69
C SER A 410 17.88 14.62 -7.90
N GLU A 411 16.63 15.06 -8.06
CA GLU A 411 15.39 14.47 -7.53
C GLU A 411 14.87 13.32 -8.42
N THR A 412 15.72 12.32 -8.67
CA THR A 412 15.45 11.24 -9.66
C THR A 412 14.18 10.43 -9.39
N GLN A 413 13.79 10.23 -8.14
CA GLN A 413 12.60 9.45 -7.78
C GLN A 413 11.30 10.19 -8.07
N ASP A 414 11.27 11.49 -7.78
CA ASP A 414 10.11 12.34 -8.02
C ASP A 414 9.86 12.46 -9.52
N SER A 415 10.95 12.57 -10.30
CA SER A 415 10.91 12.56 -11.75
C SER A 415 10.26 11.30 -12.33
N GLU A 416 10.66 10.11 -11.88
CA GLU A 416 10.07 8.84 -12.35
C GLU A 416 8.55 8.82 -12.09
N ILE A 417 8.09 9.37 -10.96
CA ILE A 417 6.67 9.46 -10.65
C ILE A 417 5.92 10.39 -11.60
N GLN A 418 6.51 11.52 -11.97
CA GLN A 418 5.93 12.38 -13.01
C GLN A 418 5.88 11.67 -14.37
N ILE A 419 6.90 10.90 -14.73
CA ILE A 419 6.96 10.13 -15.98
C ILE A 419 5.89 9.03 -15.99
N PHE A 420 5.77 8.24 -14.92
CA PHE A 420 4.72 7.21 -14.79
C PHE A 420 3.31 7.81 -14.85
N THR A 421 3.10 8.94 -14.16
CA THR A 421 1.82 9.66 -14.20
C THR A 421 1.52 10.15 -15.62
N THR A 422 2.50 10.74 -16.29
CA THR A 422 2.38 11.23 -17.67
C THR A 422 2.04 10.10 -18.62
N ALA A 423 2.76 8.97 -18.57
CA ALA A 423 2.47 7.79 -19.39
C ALA A 423 1.02 7.32 -19.21
N ARG A 424 0.52 7.35 -17.97
CA ARG A 424 -0.85 6.95 -17.66
C ARG A 424 -1.90 7.90 -18.23
N LEU A 425 -1.66 9.21 -18.19
CA LEU A 425 -2.53 10.22 -18.80
C LEU A 425 -2.50 10.14 -20.35
N LEU A 426 -1.35 9.82 -20.93
CA LEU A 426 -1.17 9.75 -22.39
C LEU A 426 -1.82 8.53 -23.04
N GLN A 427 -2.00 7.42 -22.31
CA GLN A 427 -2.75 6.26 -22.83
C GLN A 427 -4.16 6.61 -23.32
N GLN A 428 -4.66 7.82 -23.00
CA GLN A 428 -6.00 8.29 -23.34
C GLN A 428 -6.07 9.13 -24.62
N LYS A 429 -4.98 9.76 -25.10
CA LYS A 429 -5.01 10.70 -26.26
C LYS A 429 -3.65 10.87 -26.94
N THR A 430 -3.66 11.32 -28.18
CA THR A 430 -2.47 11.86 -28.85
C THR A 430 -2.12 13.22 -28.26
N TYR A 431 -0.89 13.41 -27.80
CA TYR A 431 -0.40 14.68 -27.27
C TYR A 431 0.87 15.13 -28.00
N SER A 432 0.99 16.44 -28.16
CA SER A 432 2.27 17.09 -28.45
C SER A 432 2.88 17.55 -27.14
N PHE A 433 4.07 17.07 -26.83
CA PHE A 433 4.83 17.51 -25.66
C PHE A 433 6.03 18.37 -26.07
N ARG A 434 6.34 19.36 -25.23
CA ARG A 434 7.50 20.25 -25.42
C ARG A 434 8.26 20.39 -24.10
N LEU A 435 9.55 20.06 -24.13
CA LEU A 435 10.48 20.45 -23.07
C LEU A 435 10.89 21.91 -23.23
N PHE A 436 11.14 22.60 -22.12
CA PHE A 436 11.62 23.99 -22.12
C PHE A 436 12.99 24.12 -22.79
N ALA A 437 13.86 23.12 -22.63
CA ALA A 437 15.16 23.06 -23.31
C ALA A 437 15.56 21.60 -23.56
N PRO A 438 16.33 21.32 -24.62
CA PRO A 438 16.97 20.02 -24.80
C PRO A 438 18.12 19.85 -23.78
N SER A 439 18.20 18.69 -23.14
CA SER A 439 19.33 18.33 -22.28
C SER A 439 19.53 16.81 -22.25
N VAL A 440 20.65 16.36 -21.65
CA VAL A 440 20.91 14.93 -21.40
C VAL A 440 19.78 14.33 -20.58
N GLU A 441 19.41 14.95 -19.47
CA GLU A 441 18.32 14.47 -18.61
C GLU A 441 16.96 14.57 -19.30
N GLY A 442 16.72 15.61 -20.12
CA GLY A 442 15.51 15.74 -20.92
C GLY A 442 15.34 14.58 -21.91
N ASN A 443 16.42 14.18 -22.59
CA ASN A 443 16.42 13.00 -23.47
C ASN A 443 16.14 11.71 -22.68
N TYR A 444 16.70 11.54 -21.49
CA TYR A 444 16.38 10.39 -20.64
C TYR A 444 14.88 10.37 -20.26
N VAL A 445 14.31 11.50 -19.86
CA VAL A 445 12.87 11.62 -19.52
C VAL A 445 11.99 11.20 -20.71
N LEU A 446 12.29 11.68 -21.92
CA LEU A 446 11.56 11.31 -23.13
C LEU A 446 11.73 9.84 -23.49
N ALA A 447 12.94 9.29 -23.33
CA ALA A 447 13.20 7.87 -23.50
C ALA A 447 12.36 7.02 -22.55
N ARG A 448 12.36 7.37 -21.26
CA ARG A 448 11.62 6.64 -20.23
C ARG A 448 10.12 6.66 -20.50
N LEU A 449 9.58 7.82 -20.88
CA LEU A 449 8.18 7.93 -21.31
C LEU A 449 7.88 7.03 -22.52
N ALA A 450 8.76 7.03 -23.53
CA ALA A 450 8.60 6.18 -24.71
C ALA A 450 8.60 4.68 -24.38
N ILE A 451 9.43 4.22 -23.43
CA ILE A 451 9.41 2.83 -22.93
C ILE A 451 8.03 2.48 -22.36
N LEU A 452 7.49 3.33 -21.49
CA LEU A 452 6.21 3.08 -20.82
C LEU A 452 5.01 3.11 -21.78
N LEU A 453 5.13 3.86 -22.88
CA LEU A 453 4.16 3.87 -23.97
C LEU A 453 4.37 2.73 -24.98
N GLY A 454 5.36 1.85 -24.76
CA GLY A 454 5.68 0.73 -25.64
C GLY A 454 6.40 1.12 -26.94
N ASN A 455 6.85 2.37 -27.06
CA ASN A 455 7.55 2.87 -28.23
C ASN A 455 9.09 2.70 -28.08
N LEU A 456 9.54 1.46 -28.16
CA LEU A 456 10.94 1.08 -27.90
C LEU A 456 11.92 1.68 -28.92
N GLU A 457 11.49 1.93 -30.15
CA GLU A 457 12.33 2.55 -31.18
C GLU A 457 12.68 3.99 -30.81
N TYR A 458 11.67 4.81 -30.46
CA TYR A 458 11.92 6.17 -30.01
C TYR A 458 12.67 6.21 -28.69
N ALA A 459 12.41 5.28 -27.78
CA ALA A 459 13.17 5.17 -26.54
C ALA A 459 14.68 5.02 -26.81
N LYS A 460 15.08 4.14 -27.74
CA LYS A 460 16.48 3.97 -28.14
C LYS A 460 17.05 5.25 -28.76
N LYS A 461 16.32 5.91 -29.67
CA LYS A 461 16.73 7.19 -30.28
C LYS A 461 17.00 8.29 -29.25
N PHE A 462 16.20 8.34 -28.18
CA PHE A 462 16.43 9.30 -27.09
C PHE A 462 17.57 8.88 -26.14
N LEU A 463 17.83 7.58 -25.93
CA LEU A 463 18.92 7.11 -25.07
C LEU A 463 20.31 7.22 -25.71
N GLU A 464 20.39 7.14 -27.03
CA GLU A 464 21.65 7.25 -27.78
C GLU A 464 22.45 8.53 -27.45
N PRO A 465 21.88 9.76 -27.55
CA PRO A 465 22.61 10.98 -27.19
C PRO A 465 22.97 11.04 -25.70
N VAL A 466 22.16 10.44 -24.82
CA VAL A 466 22.44 10.38 -23.37
C VAL A 466 23.72 9.60 -23.11
N LEU A 467 23.83 8.41 -23.69
CA LEU A 467 25.00 7.54 -23.50
C LEU A 467 26.22 7.98 -24.32
N ALA A 468 26.02 8.68 -25.44
CA ALA A 468 27.12 9.30 -26.17
C ALA A 468 27.77 10.44 -25.36
N THR A 469 26.97 11.24 -24.65
CA THR A 469 27.47 12.34 -23.82
C THR A 469 27.96 11.87 -22.45
N ASN A 470 27.26 10.91 -21.84
CA ASN A 470 27.64 10.30 -20.56
C ASN A 470 27.56 8.77 -20.65
N PRO A 471 28.65 8.10 -21.09
CA PRO A 471 28.69 6.65 -21.20
C PRO A 471 28.42 5.91 -19.89
N GLU A 472 28.61 6.54 -18.73
CA GLU A 472 28.39 5.97 -17.39
C GLU A 472 27.02 6.30 -16.77
N HIS A 473 26.10 6.86 -17.55
CA HIS A 473 24.76 7.20 -17.08
C HIS A 473 23.98 5.94 -16.65
N LYS A 474 23.91 5.70 -15.34
CA LYS A 474 23.36 4.47 -14.74
C LYS A 474 21.91 4.19 -15.15
N ASP A 475 21.04 5.20 -15.12
CA ASP A 475 19.62 4.98 -15.44
C ASP A 475 19.40 4.69 -16.94
N ALA A 476 20.09 5.39 -17.83
CA ALA A 476 20.06 5.12 -19.27
C ALA A 476 20.55 3.70 -19.61
N LYS A 477 21.63 3.21 -18.97
CA LYS A 477 22.07 1.81 -19.11
C LYS A 477 20.99 0.82 -18.67
N ARG A 478 20.34 1.07 -17.52
CA ARG A 478 19.23 0.24 -17.02
C ARG A 478 18.03 0.26 -17.96
N ALA A 479 17.69 1.42 -18.52
CA ALA A 479 16.61 1.58 -19.47
C ALA A 479 16.86 0.79 -20.77
N LEU A 480 18.09 0.80 -21.30
CA LEU A 480 18.45 -0.06 -22.44
C LEU A 480 18.31 -1.55 -22.11
N GLU A 481 18.72 -1.96 -20.91
CA GLU A 481 18.58 -3.36 -20.49
C GLU A 481 17.11 -3.79 -20.31
N GLU A 482 16.26 -2.89 -19.81
CA GLU A 482 14.81 -3.09 -19.80
C GLU A 482 14.26 -3.28 -21.21
N ILE A 483 14.64 -2.41 -22.17
CA ILE A 483 14.23 -2.54 -23.57
C ILE A 483 14.65 -3.91 -24.14
N ARG A 484 15.89 -4.34 -23.92
CA ARG A 484 16.38 -5.65 -24.38
C ARG A 484 15.55 -6.80 -23.80
N ARG A 485 15.22 -6.76 -22.51
CA ARG A 485 14.38 -7.78 -21.86
C ARG A 485 12.96 -7.81 -22.44
N ILE A 486 12.37 -6.65 -22.72
CA ILE A 486 11.05 -6.55 -23.37
C ILE A 486 11.11 -7.16 -24.78
N GLU A 487 12.13 -6.81 -25.58
CA GLU A 487 12.29 -7.35 -26.94
C GLU A 487 12.57 -8.86 -26.97
N ALA A 488 13.36 -9.37 -26.03
CA ALA A 488 13.61 -10.81 -25.88
C ALA A 488 12.33 -11.55 -25.51
N SER A 489 11.56 -11.02 -24.54
CA SER A 489 10.28 -11.59 -24.11
C SER A 489 9.27 -11.63 -25.27
N ALA A 490 9.22 -10.58 -26.09
CA ALA A 490 8.35 -10.53 -27.27
C ALA A 490 8.72 -11.57 -28.34
N LYS A 491 9.99 -11.99 -28.40
CA LYS A 491 10.48 -13.06 -29.29
C LYS A 491 10.29 -14.47 -28.70
N GLY A 492 9.70 -14.59 -27.52
CA GLY A 492 9.56 -15.88 -26.82
C GLY A 492 10.86 -16.42 -26.22
N GLN A 493 11.91 -15.61 -26.15
CA GLN A 493 13.13 -15.94 -25.43
C GLN A 493 12.84 -15.69 -23.93
N LYS A 494 12.81 -16.78 -23.15
CA LYS A 494 12.53 -16.74 -21.71
C LYS A 494 13.70 -16.22 -20.92
#